data_AF-A0A388NV08-F1
#
_entry.id   AF-A0A388NV08-F1
#
_cell.length_a   1.000
_cell.length_b   1.000
_cell.length_c   1.000
_cell.angle_alpha   90.00
_cell.angle_beta   90.00
_cell.angle_gamma   90.00
#
_symmetry.space_group_name_H-M   'P 1'
#
loop_
_entity.id
_entity.type
_entity.pdbx_description
1 polymer ?
#
loop_
_entity_poly.entity_id
_entity_poly.type
_entity_poly.pdbx_seq_one_letter_code
_entity_poly.pdbx_strand_id
1 'polypeptide(L)' 'MPSFDIVSEVDRQELRNAIDQAQRELANRYDFKDTNSEIEQKDLILTLRTSSEDRLRALKVYLKNALSSEIFL' A
#
# COMPACT_ATOMS: atom_id res chain seq x y z
N MET A 1 -4.96 -14.28 37.74
CA MET A 1 -5.30 -12.98 37.15
C MET A 1 -5.12 -13.10 35.66
N PRO A 2 -6.13 -12.83 34.82
CA PRO A 2 -5.92 -12.74 33.39
C PRO A 2 -5.11 -11.48 33.07
N SER A 3 -4.09 -11.62 32.21
CA SER A 3 -3.33 -10.52 31.60
C SER A 3 -3.45 -10.65 30.08
N PHE A 4 -3.25 -9.55 29.37
CA PHE A 4 -3.16 -9.51 27.92
C PHE A 4 -2.05 -8.55 27.52
N ASP A 5 -1.45 -8.78 26.37
CA ASP A 5 -0.37 -7.96 25.83
C ASP A 5 -0.93 -6.99 24.77
N ILE A 6 -0.42 -5.76 24.79
CA ILE A 6 -0.66 -4.77 23.73
C ILE A 6 0.50 -4.88 22.75
N VAL A 7 0.19 -5.28 21.52
CA VAL A 7 1.19 -5.46 20.45
C VAL A 7 0.87 -4.54 19.28
N SER A 8 1.91 -4.05 18.61
CA SER A 8 1.79 -3.31 17.35
C SER A 8 2.54 -4.10 16.29
N GLU A 9 1.88 -5.13 15.79
CA GLU A 9 2.41 -6.04 14.78
C GLU A 9 1.61 -5.89 13.50
N VAL A 10 2.32 -5.91 12.37
CA VAL A 10 1.69 -5.90 11.05
C VAL A 10 1.70 -7.33 10.53
N ASP A 11 0.51 -7.85 10.22
CA ASP A 11 0.39 -9.13 9.55
C ASP A 11 0.93 -9.01 8.12
N ARG A 12 1.89 -9.88 7.78
CA ARG A 12 2.56 -9.86 6.47
C ARG A 12 1.64 -10.27 5.33
N GLN A 13 0.66 -11.13 5.59
CA GLN A 13 -0.33 -11.55 4.62
C GLN A 13 -1.31 -10.41 4.34
N GLU A 14 -1.79 -9.71 5.37
CA GLU A 14 -2.66 -8.54 5.17
C GLU A 14 -1.94 -7.38 4.50
N LEU A 15 -0.67 -7.14 4.85
CA LEU A 15 0.16 -6.18 4.14
C LEU A 15 0.25 -6.50 2.64
N ARG A 16 0.46 -7.76 2.30
CA ARG A 16 0.54 -8.20 0.90
C ARG A 16 -0.80 -8.02 0.18
N ASN A 17 -1.91 -8.40 0.82
CA ASN A 17 -3.25 -8.22 0.27
C ASN A 17 -3.54 -6.74 -0.04
N ALA A 18 -3.20 -5.85 0.89
CA ALA A 18 -3.37 -4.41 0.73
C ALA A 18 -2.57 -3.86 -0.46
N ILE A 19 -1.34 -4.33 -0.65
CA ILE A 19 -0.48 -3.92 -1.77
C ILE A 19 -1.03 -4.44 -3.10
N ASP A 20 -1.45 -5.71 -3.15
CA ASP A 20 -2.04 -6.32 -4.34
C ASP A 20 -3.36 -5.63 -4.73
N GLN A 21 -4.14 -5.15 -3.75
CA GLN A 21 -5.32 -4.33 -3.99
C GLN A 21 -4.94 -2.96 -4.54
N ALA A 22 -3.97 -2.27 -3.92
CA ALA A 22 -3.51 -0.96 -4.39
C ALA A 22 -3.00 -1.02 -5.84
N GLN A 23 -2.23 -2.06 -6.19
CA GLN A 23 -1.75 -2.28 -7.56
C GLN A 23 -2.91 -2.52 -8.54
N ARG A 24 -3.92 -3.31 -8.17
CA ARG A 24 -5.12 -3.53 -8.99
C ARG A 24 -5.92 -2.25 -9.21
N GLU A 25 -6.12 -1.45 -8.18
CA GLU A 25 -6.80 -0.15 -8.30
C GLU A 25 -6.03 0.80 -9.22
N LEU A 26 -4.71 0.87 -9.09
CA LEU A 26 -3.86 1.69 -9.96
C LEU A 26 -3.90 1.25 -11.42
N ALA A 27 -3.89 -0.05 -11.70
CA ALA A 27 -3.95 -0.58 -13.05
C ALA A 27 -5.27 -0.21 -13.76
N ASN A 28 -6.36 -0.08 -13.01
CA ASN A 28 -7.68 0.29 -13.52
C ASN A 28 -7.86 1.81 -13.69
N ARG A 29 -6.92 2.61 -13.19
CA ARG A 29 -7.02 4.07 -13.20
C ARG A 29 -6.40 4.68 -14.46
N TYR A 30 -7.23 5.35 -15.24
CA TYR A 30 -6.81 5.99 -16.50
C TYR A 30 -5.70 7.02 -16.30
N ASP A 31 -5.71 7.77 -15.20
CA ASP A 31 -4.69 8.76 -14.90
C ASP A 31 -3.32 8.14 -14.62
N PHE A 32 -3.22 6.87 -14.22
CA PHE A 32 -1.96 6.16 -14.00
C PHE A 32 -1.52 5.29 -15.19
N LYS A 33 -2.31 5.27 -16.26
CA LYS A 33 -1.96 4.55 -17.48
C LYS A 33 -0.78 5.23 -18.17
N ASP A 34 0.19 4.43 -18.64
CA ASP A 34 1.41 4.87 -19.34
C ASP A 34 2.33 5.81 -18.52
N THR A 35 2.17 5.87 -17.19
CA THR A 35 3.01 6.72 -16.32
C THR A 35 4.17 5.99 -15.67
N ASN A 36 4.38 4.70 -15.98
CA ASN A 36 5.34 3.81 -15.32
C ASN A 36 5.22 3.88 -13.78
N SER A 37 3.99 3.90 -13.27
CA SER A 37 3.74 3.90 -11.84
C SER A 37 3.81 2.48 -11.29
N GLU A 38 4.65 2.28 -10.28
CA GLU A 38 4.93 0.96 -9.71
C GLU A 38 5.00 1.04 -8.18
N ILE A 39 4.53 -0.02 -7.53
CA ILE A 39 4.69 -0.27 -6.11
C ILE A 39 5.47 -1.58 -5.98
N GLU A 40 6.69 -1.51 -5.46
CA GLU A 40 7.53 -2.68 -5.20
C GLU A 40 7.61 -2.94 -3.69
N GLN A 41 7.28 -4.16 -3.27
CA GLN A 41 7.40 -4.59 -1.87
C GLN A 41 8.67 -5.44 -1.69
N LYS A 42 9.47 -5.07 -0.70
CA LYS A 42 10.56 -5.91 -0.17
C LYS A 42 10.49 -5.92 1.34
N ASP A 43 10.04 -7.05 1.90
CA ASP A 43 9.76 -7.20 3.33
C ASP A 43 8.77 -6.14 3.84
N LEU A 44 9.23 -5.22 4.70
CA LEU A 44 8.47 -4.10 5.25
C LEU A 44 8.84 -2.77 4.58
N ILE A 45 9.54 -2.82 3.44
CA ILE A 45 9.93 -1.64 2.66
C ILE A 45 9.09 -1.60 1.39
N LEU A 46 8.40 -0.48 1.19
CA LEU A 46 7.64 -0.18 -0.03
C LEU A 46 8.37 0.88 -0.83
N THR A 47 8.71 0.55 -2.08
CA THR A 47 9.32 1.47 -3.03
C THR A 47 8.28 1.92 -4.04
N LEU A 48 8.10 3.23 -4.18
CA LEU A 48 7.16 3.83 -5.13
C LEU A 48 7.92 4.49 -6.25
N ARG A 49 7.55 4.19 -7.49
CA ARG A 49 8.12 4.81 -8.69
C ARG A 49 7.00 5.36 -9.56
N THR A 50 7.22 6.53 -10.15
CA THR A 50 6.27 7.17 -11.08
C THR A 50 6.96 8.32 -11.82
N SER A 51 6.29 8.90 -12.81
CA SER A 51 6.84 9.90 -13.73
C SER A 51 6.90 11.33 -13.18
N SER A 52 6.18 11.67 -12.10
CA SER A 52 6.20 13.01 -11.51
C SER A 52 5.88 13.03 -10.02
N GLU A 53 6.25 14.13 -9.34
CA GLU A 53 6.00 14.28 -7.91
C GLU A 53 4.49 14.34 -7.57
N ASP A 54 3.67 15.01 -8.39
CA ASP A 54 2.22 15.06 -8.17
C ASP A 54 1.58 13.68 -8.23
N ARG A 55 2.06 12.83 -9.15
CA ARG A 55 1.64 11.44 -9.27
C ARG A 55 2.12 10.61 -8.09
N LEU A 56 3.31 10.89 -7.56
CA LEU A 56 3.83 10.21 -6.38
C LEU A 56 2.96 10.53 -5.16
N ARG A 57 2.53 11.78 -5.01
CA ARG A 57 1.60 12.18 -3.95
C ARG A 57 0.26 11.45 -4.09
N ALA A 58 -0.29 11.41 -5.30
CA ALA A 58 -1.52 10.67 -5.57
C ALA A 58 -1.36 9.17 -5.24
N LEU A 59 -0.32 8.53 -5.76
CA LEU A 59 0.02 7.12 -5.51
C LEU A 59 0.13 6.81 -4.02
N LYS A 60 0.79 7.69 -3.25
CA LYS A 60 0.94 7.56 -1.80
C LYS A 60 -0.42 7.61 -1.08
N VAL A 61 -1.35 8.45 -1.53
CA VAL A 61 -2.70 8.51 -0.95
C VAL A 61 -3.46 7.20 -1.21
N TYR A 62 -3.41 6.67 -2.43
CA TYR A 62 -4.07 5.39 -2.75
C TYR A 62 -3.51 4.24 -1.92
N LEU A 63 -2.18 4.13 -1.85
CA LEU A 63 -1.53 3.12 -1.03
C LEU A 63 -1.96 3.22 0.44
N LYS A 64 -2.02 4.43 1.01
CA LYS A 64 -2.47 4.63 2.38
C LYS A 64 -3.90 4.16 2.61
N ASN A 65 -4.80 4.43 1.66
CA ASN A 65 -6.19 4.00 1.76
C ASN A 65 -6.31 2.48 1.72
N ALA A 66 -5.61 1.82 0.80
CA ALA A 66 -5.62 0.35 0.71
C ALA A 66 -5.07 -0.29 1.99
N LEU A 67 -3.96 0.23 2.53
CA LEU A 67 -3.40 -0.23 3.81
C LEU A 67 -4.38 -0.05 4.97
N SER A 68 -5.14 1.04 5.00
CA SER A 68 -6.12 1.30 6.06
C SER A 68 -7.38 0.44 5.97
N SER A 69 -7.67 -0.13 4.80
CA SER A 69 -8.83 -1.02 4.61
C SER A 69 -8.55 -2.45 5.05
N GLU A 70 -7.31 -2.90 4.88
CA GLU A 70 -6.90 -4.27 5.19
C GLU A 70 -6.19 -4.35 6.55
N ILE A 71 -5.27 -3.44 6.87
CA ILE A 71 -4.51 -3.50 8.12
C ILE A 71 -5.26 -2.76 9.22
N PHE A 72 -5.93 -3.51 10.09
CA PHE A 72 -6.37 -3.01 11.40
C PHE A 72 -5.21 -3.11 12.39
N LEU A 73 -4.68 -1.96 12.81
CA LEU A 73 -3.75 -1.84 13.95
C LEU A 73 -4.52 -1.70 15.26
#